data_AF-A0A7V4NKB4-F1
#
_entry.id   AF-A0A7V4NKB4-F1
#
_cell.length_a   1.000
_cell.length_b   1.000
_cell.length_c   1.000
_cell.angle_alpha   90.00
_cell.angle_beta   90.00
_cell.angle_gamma   90.00
#
_symmetry.space_group_name_H-M   'P 1'
#
loop_
_entity.id
_entity.type
_entity.pdbx_description
1 polymer ?
#
loop_
_entity_poly.entity_id
_entity_poly.type
_entity_poly.pdbx_seq_one_letter_code
_entity_poly.pdbx_strand_id
1 'polypeptide(L)'
;MTHDDDRPIDFSALDPAADELAFARRLRAIRDAAAPELARRRALATPLGAVGRWTRWVAAAAAAVTLASGAVLARVPAAPPPDEVATAPATLEQWAERGETPSPADLLQLSLEATP
;
A
#
# COMPACT_ATOMS: atom_id res chain seq x y z
N MET A 1 58.57 -21.49 -53.68
CA MET A 1 57.44 -21.67 -52.74
C MET A 1 56.93 -20.28 -52.43
N THR A 2 56.11 -19.74 -53.32
CA THR A 2 55.55 -18.39 -53.23
C THR A 2 54.33 -18.46 -52.32
N HIS A 3 54.37 -17.74 -51.19
CA HIS A 3 53.21 -17.54 -50.31
C HIS A 3 52.11 -16.82 -51.10
N ASP A 4 50.95 -17.46 -51.24
CA ASP A 4 49.70 -16.88 -51.79
C ASP A 4 48.94 -16.13 -50.67
N ASP A 5 49.66 -15.56 -49.69
CA ASP A 5 49.11 -14.99 -48.45
C ASP A 5 48.71 -13.50 -48.54
N ASP A 6 48.95 -12.85 -49.68
CA ASP A 6 48.72 -11.40 -49.86
C ASP A 6 47.35 -11.02 -50.42
N ARG A 7 46.39 -11.97 -50.52
CA ARG A 7 45.04 -11.65 -50.97
C ARG A 7 44.18 -11.17 -49.79
N PRO A 8 43.57 -9.97 -49.86
CA PRO A 8 42.63 -9.52 -48.84
C PRO A 8 41.50 -10.53 -48.67
N ILE A 9 41.30 -11.00 -47.44
CA ILE A 9 40.21 -11.93 -47.11
C ILE A 9 38.88 -11.20 -47.30
N ASP A 10 38.04 -11.73 -48.18
CA ASP A 10 36.70 -11.20 -48.41
C ASP A 10 35.75 -11.65 -47.29
N PHE A 11 35.27 -10.67 -46.52
CA PHE A 11 34.30 -10.86 -45.43
C PHE A 11 32.87 -10.53 -45.83
N SER A 12 32.59 -10.25 -47.11
CA SER A 12 31.23 -10.00 -47.60
C SER A 12 30.26 -11.14 -47.27
N ALA A 13 30.75 -12.38 -47.25
CA ALA A 13 30.00 -13.56 -46.82
C ALA A 13 29.58 -13.53 -45.34
N LEU A 14 30.24 -12.72 -44.51
CA LEU A 14 29.90 -12.52 -43.10
C LEU A 14 29.02 -11.30 -42.88
N ASP A 15 28.74 -10.49 -43.90
CA ASP A 15 27.88 -9.32 -43.74
C ASP A 15 26.44 -9.78 -43.42
N PRO A 16 25.95 -9.56 -42.19
CA PRO A 16 24.61 -9.98 -41.81
C PRO A 16 23.51 -9.21 -42.56
N ALA A 17 23.85 -8.09 -43.22
CA ALA A 17 22.98 -7.28 -44.05
C ALA A 17 23.03 -7.64 -45.55
N ALA A 18 23.89 -8.57 -45.97
CA ALA A 18 23.97 -9.02 -47.37
C ALA A 18 22.64 -9.61 -47.89
N ASP A 19 21.82 -10.18 -46.99
CA ASP A 19 20.42 -10.54 -47.25
C ASP A 19 19.49 -9.60 -46.48
N GLU A 20 19.00 -8.57 -47.16
CA GLU A 20 18.10 -7.56 -46.59
C GLU A 20 16.82 -8.18 -45.98
N LEU A 21 16.29 -9.25 -46.59
CA LEU A 21 15.07 -9.92 -46.13
C LEU A 21 15.32 -10.76 -44.88
N ALA A 22 16.44 -11.48 -44.81
CA ALA A 22 16.83 -12.20 -43.60
C ALA A 22 17.19 -11.22 -42.47
N PHE A 23 17.88 -10.13 -42.79
CA PHE A 23 18.22 -9.08 -41.83
C PHE A 23 16.97 -8.42 -41.24
N ALA A 24 16.03 -7.99 -42.08
CA ALA A 24 14.78 -7.37 -41.64
C ALA A 24 13.95 -8.32 -40.75
N ARG A 25 13.91 -9.61 -41.07
CA ARG A 25 13.25 -10.63 -40.25
C ARG A 25 13.91 -10.78 -38.88
N ARG A 26 15.25 -10.86 -38.80
CA ARG A 26 15.98 -10.91 -37.52
C ARG A 26 15.74 -9.65 -36.70
N LEU A 27 15.80 -8.47 -37.33
CA LEU A 27 15.57 -7.20 -36.65
C LEU A 27 14.16 -7.12 -36.06
N ARG A 28 13.15 -7.61 -36.80
CA ARG A 28 11.77 -7.69 -36.32
C ARG A 28 11.66 -8.66 -35.14
N ALA A 29 12.25 -9.85 -35.24
CA ALA A 29 12.25 -10.84 -34.16
C ALA A 29 12.90 -10.30 -32.88
N ILE A 30 14.02 -9.57 -32.99
CA ILE A 30 14.68 -8.92 -31.85
C ILE A 30 13.78 -7.85 -31.24
N ARG A 31 13.15 -7.00 -32.07
CA ARG A 31 12.21 -5.96 -31.61
C ARG A 31 11.02 -6.56 -30.88
N ASP A 32 10.42 -7.61 -31.43
CA ASP A 32 9.26 -8.27 -30.85
C ASP A 32 9.64 -8.96 -29.52
N ALA A 33 10.80 -9.61 -29.46
CA ALA A 33 11.32 -10.20 -28.22
C ALA A 33 11.66 -9.14 -27.15
N ALA A 34 12.15 -7.96 -27.55
CA ALA A 34 12.49 -6.87 -26.64
C ALA A 34 11.28 -6.01 -26.24
N ALA A 35 10.17 -6.06 -26.98
CA ALA A 35 8.97 -5.27 -26.75
C ALA A 35 8.43 -5.32 -25.31
N PRO A 36 8.26 -6.48 -24.65
CA PRO A 36 7.72 -6.54 -23.29
C PRO A 36 8.64 -5.88 -22.26
N GLU A 37 9.95 -6.07 -22.38
CA GLU A 37 10.93 -5.45 -21.47
C GLU A 37 11.01 -3.94 -21.69
N LEU A 38 10.96 -3.47 -22.95
CA LEU A 38 10.87 -2.06 -23.26
C LEU A 38 9.58 -1.42 -22.73
N ALA A 39 8.45 -2.13 -22.81
CA ALA A 39 7.18 -1.69 -22.24
C ALA A 39 7.26 -1.60 -20.71
N ARG A 40 7.86 -2.60 -20.04
CA ARG A 40 8.10 -2.59 -18.60
C ARG A 40 8.97 -1.40 -18.17
N ARG A 41 10.07 -1.13 -18.89
CA ARG A 41 10.96 0.00 -18.61
C ARG A 41 10.27 1.34 -18.81
N ARG A 42 9.46 1.49 -19.88
CA ARG A 42 8.65 2.70 -20.10
C ARG A 42 7.64 2.91 -18.97
N ALA A 43 6.94 1.87 -18.55
CA ALA A 43 6.02 1.96 -17.42
C ALA A 43 6.75 2.46 -16.17
N LEU A 44 7.93 1.92 -15.86
CA LEU A 44 8.74 2.31 -14.71
C LEU A 44 9.40 3.69 -14.81
N ALA A 45 9.58 4.22 -16.03
CA ALA A 45 10.11 5.56 -16.27
C ALA A 45 9.05 6.67 -16.08
N THR A 46 7.78 6.29 -15.91
CA THR A 46 6.71 7.26 -15.62
C THR A 46 6.50 7.43 -14.10
N PRO A 47 6.10 8.62 -13.65
CA PRO A 47 5.77 8.86 -12.23
C PRO A 47 4.65 7.94 -11.74
N LEU A 48 3.67 7.63 -12.59
CA LEU A 48 2.60 6.66 -12.29
C LEU A 48 3.12 5.23 -12.08
N GLY A 49 4.09 4.77 -12.87
CA GLY A 49 4.70 3.44 -12.66
C GLY A 49 5.66 3.40 -11.47
N ALA A 50 6.26 4.52 -11.09
CA ALA A 50 6.96 4.64 -9.83
C ALA A 50 5.99 4.45 -8.66
N VAL A 51 4.84 5.17 -8.64
CA VAL A 51 3.79 5.00 -7.61
C VAL A 51 3.23 3.57 -7.61
N GLY A 52 2.96 3.00 -8.79
CA GLY A 52 2.49 1.62 -8.96
C GLY A 52 3.41 0.56 -8.36
N ARG A 53 4.72 0.83 -8.23
CA ARG A 53 5.67 -0.08 -7.57
C ARG A 53 5.43 -0.18 -6.05
N TRP A 54 4.92 0.88 -5.45
CA TRP A 54 4.71 0.96 -4.00
C TRP A 54 3.33 0.46 -3.58
N THR A 55 2.36 0.37 -4.49
CA THR A 55 0.97 -0.02 -4.16
C THR A 55 0.89 -1.37 -3.45
N ARG A 56 1.69 -2.37 -3.87
CA ARG A 56 1.71 -3.68 -3.19
C ARG A 56 2.15 -3.58 -1.73
N TRP A 57 3.13 -2.71 -1.45
CA TRP A 57 3.70 -2.55 -0.12
C TRP A 57 2.79 -1.70 0.76
N VAL A 58 2.19 -0.66 0.18
CA VAL A 58 1.15 0.16 0.83
C VAL A 58 -0.06 -0.69 1.18
N ALA A 59 -0.52 -1.56 0.26
CA ALA A 59 -1.63 -2.47 0.52
C ALA A 59 -1.28 -3.49 1.63
N ALA A 60 -0.07 -4.05 1.62
CA ALA A 60 0.39 -4.94 2.68
C ALA A 60 0.44 -4.24 4.05
N ALA A 61 0.95 -3.01 4.10
CA ALA A 61 0.95 -2.20 5.33
C ALA A 61 -0.47 -1.88 5.82
N ALA A 62 -1.37 -1.49 4.91
CA ALA A 62 -2.76 -1.22 5.25
C ALA A 62 -3.47 -2.48 5.80
N ALA A 63 -3.23 -3.63 5.19
CA ALA A 63 -3.75 -4.92 5.68
C ALA A 63 -3.22 -5.25 7.08
N ALA A 64 -1.92 -5.04 7.32
CA ALA A 64 -1.31 -5.26 8.64
C ALA A 64 -1.92 -4.35 9.72
N VAL A 65 -2.11 -3.06 9.41
CA VAL A 65 -2.77 -2.11 10.33
C VAL A 65 -4.20 -2.55 10.61
N THR A 66 -4.95 -2.94 9.58
CA THR A 66 -6.34 -3.38 9.72
C THR A 66 -6.44 -4.61 10.63
N LEU A 67 -5.56 -5.59 10.44
CA LEU A 67 -5.49 -6.79 11.28
C LEU A 67 -5.11 -6.45 12.72
N ALA A 68 -4.13 -5.56 12.91
CA ALA A 68 -3.72 -5.12 14.24
C ALA A 68 -4.85 -4.38 14.96
N SER A 69 -5.52 -3.44 14.29
CA SER A 69 -6.67 -2.72 14.85
C SER A 69 -7.83 -3.67 15.16
N GLY A 70 -8.14 -4.61 14.27
CA GLY A 70 -9.17 -5.64 14.53
C GLY A 70 -8.83 -6.53 15.72
N ALA A 71 -7.57 -6.94 15.84
CA ALA A 71 -7.10 -7.73 16.98
C ALA A 71 -7.19 -6.95 18.31
N VAL A 72 -6.88 -5.64 18.30
CA VAL A 72 -7.03 -4.77 19.47
C VAL A 72 -8.50 -4.62 19.84
N LEU A 73 -9.38 -4.32 18.87
CA LEU A 73 -10.81 -4.17 19.11
C LEU A 73 -11.45 -5.46 19.63
N ALA A 74 -11.00 -6.63 19.15
CA ALA A 74 -11.47 -7.92 19.65
C ALA A 74 -11.09 -8.20 21.12
N ARG A 75 -10.17 -7.42 21.71
CA ARG A 75 -9.78 -7.52 23.12
C ARG A 75 -10.49 -6.50 24.01
N VAL A 76 -11.24 -5.56 23.44
CA VAL A 76 -12.05 -4.62 24.21
C VAL A 76 -13.27 -5.38 24.73
N PRO A 77 -13.48 -5.48 26.05
CA PRO A 77 -14.69 -6.07 26.58
C PRO A 77 -15.90 -5.28 26.07
N ALA A 78 -16.93 -5.98 25.61
CA ALA A 78 -18.15 -5.35 25.14
C ALA A 78 -18.69 -4.41 26.24
N ALA A 79 -19.07 -3.19 25.85
CA ALA A 79 -19.72 -2.27 26.77
C ALA A 79 -20.96 -2.98 27.36
N PRO A 80 -21.19 -2.90 28.68
CA PRO A 80 -22.37 -3.48 29.27
C PRO A 80 -23.63 -2.89 28.59
N PRO A 81 -24.71 -3.67 28.49
CA PRO A 81 -25.96 -3.16 27.94
C PRO A 81 -26.37 -1.88 28.68
N PRO A 82 -27.06 -0.94 28.00
CA PRO A 82 -27.42 0.36 28.57
C PRO A 82 -28.27 0.28 29.84
N ASP A 83 -28.82 -0.90 30.16
CA ASP A 83 -29.60 -1.15 31.37
C ASP A 83 -28.73 -1.31 32.64
N GLU A 84 -27.40 -1.41 32.50
CA GLU A 84 -26.44 -1.55 33.61
C GLU A 84 -25.67 -0.25 33.92
N VAL A 85 -26.08 0.89 33.36
CA VAL A 85 -25.60 2.19 33.82
C VAL A 85 -26.26 2.42 35.18
N ALA A 86 -25.46 2.35 36.24
CA ALA A 86 -25.86 2.65 37.61
C ALA A 86 -26.89 3.79 37.62
N THR A 87 -28.08 3.52 38.16
CA THR A 87 -29.13 4.51 38.40
C THR A 87 -28.44 5.79 38.88
N ALA A 88 -28.60 6.88 38.12
CA ALA A 88 -27.98 8.14 38.49
C ALA A 88 -28.39 8.45 39.95
N PRO A 89 -27.45 8.83 40.83
CA PRO A 89 -27.82 9.21 42.19
C PRO A 89 -28.92 10.27 42.11
N ALA A 90 -29.97 10.13 42.93
CA ALA A 90 -31.18 10.95 42.87
C ALA A 90 -30.90 12.47 42.80
N THR A 91 -29.77 12.91 43.36
CA THR A 91 -29.25 14.28 43.28
C THR A 91 -29.01 14.76 41.84
N LEU A 92 -28.47 13.92 40.94
CA LEU A 92 -28.26 14.25 39.52
C LEU A 92 -29.59 14.38 38.76
N GLU A 93 -30.55 13.50 39.04
CA GLU A 93 -31.90 13.59 38.47
C GLU A 93 -32.58 14.88 38.91
N GLN A 94 -32.46 15.24 40.19
CA GLN A 94 -33.08 16.44 40.75
C GLN A 94 -32.48 17.74 40.19
N TRP A 95 -31.19 17.76 39.82
CA TRP A 95 -30.58 18.90 39.13
C TRP A 95 -31.03 18.99 37.67
N ALA A 96 -31.15 17.85 36.99
CA ALA A 96 -31.65 17.79 35.62
C ALA A 96 -33.10 18.30 35.54
N GLU A 97 -33.96 17.92 36.48
CA GLU A 97 -35.34 18.40 36.58
C GLU A 97 -35.43 19.91 36.86
N ARG A 98 -34.48 20.46 37.61
CA ARG A 98 -34.41 21.89 37.95
C ARG A 98 -33.66 22.73 36.91
N GLY A 99 -33.05 22.10 35.90
CA GLY A 99 -32.20 22.77 34.93
C GLY A 99 -30.95 23.43 35.54
N GLU A 100 -30.53 22.95 36.71
CA GLU A 100 -29.37 23.46 37.44
C GLU A 100 -28.10 22.75 36.97
N THR A 101 -27.05 23.50 36.66
CA THR A 101 -25.73 22.94 36.40
C THR A 101 -24.98 22.80 37.73
N PRO A 102 -24.60 21.59 38.16
CA PRO A 102 -23.88 21.42 39.42
C PRO A 102 -22.54 22.14 39.39
N SER A 103 -22.15 22.69 40.53
CA SER A 103 -20.82 23.24 40.67
C SER A 103 -19.79 22.10 40.79
N PRO A 104 -18.50 22.36 40.49
CA PRO A 104 -17.45 21.38 40.67
C PRO A 104 -17.35 20.83 42.11
N ALA A 105 -17.75 21.62 43.12
CA ALA A 105 -17.77 21.18 44.52
C ALA A 105 -18.86 20.12 44.77
N ASP A 106 -20.03 20.27 44.15
CA ASP A 106 -21.15 19.34 44.30
C ASP A 106 -20.84 17.97 43.67
N LEU A 107 -20.12 17.98 42.54
CA LEU A 107 -19.63 16.76 41.88
C LEU A 107 -18.60 16.01 42.75
N LEU A 108 -17.75 16.74 43.47
CA LEU A 108 -16.78 16.13 44.38
C LEU A 108 -17.46 15.51 45.60
N GLN A 109 -18.50 16.15 46.16
CA GLN A 109 -19.28 15.57 47.26
C GLN A 109 -19.99 14.28 46.84
N LEU A 110 -20.60 14.25 45.66
CA LEU A 110 -21.21 13.03 45.10
C LEU A 110 -20.19 11.88 44.93
N SER A 111 -18.95 12.20 44.52
CA SER A 111 -17.90 11.18 44.39
C SER A 111 -17.44 10.58 45.73
N LEU A 112 -17.55 11.36 46.81
CA LEU A 112 -17.20 10.94 48.17
C LEU A 112 -18.32 10.10 48.80
N GLU A 113 -19.58 10.43 48.54
CA GLU A 113 -20.73 9.66 49.02
C GLU A 113 -20.92 8.30 48.29
N ALA A 114 -20.44 8.20 47.05
CA ALA A 114 -20.54 6.98 46.25
C ALA A 114 -19.47 5.90 46.56
N THR A 115 -18.58 6.15 47.53
CA THR A 115 -17.53 5.20 47.95
C THR A 115 -17.93 4.55 49.28
N PRO A 116 -18.12 3.21 49.36
CA PRO A 116 -18.49 2.51 50.60
C PRO A 116 -17.37 2.45 51.65
#